data_AF-A0A9X9WMH3-F1
#
_entry.id   AF-A0A9X9WMH3-F1
#
_cell.length_a   1.000
_cell.length_b   1.000
_cell.length_c   1.000
_cell.angle_alpha   90.00
_cell.angle_beta   90.00
_cell.angle_gamma   90.00
#
_symmetry.space_group_name_H-M   'P 1'
#
loop_
_entity.id
_entity.type
_entity.pdbx_description
1 polymer ?
#
loop_
_entity_poly.entity_id
_entity_poly.type
_entity_poly.pdbx_seq_one_letter_code
_entity_poly.pdbx_strand_id
1 'polypeptide(L)'
;MQGLKTWLAGRWVAAAGFMAAALLAILPLLHASYALPLVLLFLHSPGYMVHQVEEHTGDRFRRFVNQRIFGGRDALSVTAVLVINLPVVWGLNLAALYAAFLWGAGFGLVAPYAMLLNGITHIAAALRFRGYNPGLATSVVVFLPLSLATIVAIGPVGIGFHLAALGLAVVLHGLIIADVLLRLRRNAAQGLTP
;
A
#
# COMPACT_ATOMS: atom_id res chain seq x y z
N MET A 1 -17.50 19.90 -1.39
CA MET A 1 -16.42 18.88 -1.41
C MET A 1 -15.42 19.01 -0.25
N GLN A 2 -15.08 20.23 0.22
CA GLN A 2 -14.18 20.46 1.37
C GLN A 2 -14.58 19.66 2.63
N GLY A 3 -15.87 19.66 2.98
CA GLY A 3 -16.38 18.96 4.16
C GLY A 3 -16.20 17.44 4.10
N LEU A 4 -16.45 16.82 2.93
CA LEU A 4 -16.26 15.38 2.72
C LEU A 4 -14.78 14.99 2.86
N LYS A 5 -13.87 15.78 2.26
CA LYS A 5 -12.43 15.53 2.35
C LYS A 5 -11.95 15.59 3.80
N THR A 6 -12.35 16.61 4.55
CA THR A 6 -11.98 16.73 5.97
C THR A 6 -12.58 15.60 6.81
N TRP A 7 -13.84 15.23 6.53
CA TRP A 7 -14.51 14.12 7.20
C TRP A 7 -13.77 12.80 6.98
N LEU A 8 -13.40 12.50 5.73
CA LEU A 8 -12.62 11.30 5.37
C LEU A 8 -11.23 11.33 6.02
N ALA A 9 -10.50 12.43 5.87
CA ALA A 9 -9.16 12.59 6.42
C ALA A 9 -9.10 12.29 7.93
N GLY A 10 -10.13 12.69 8.69
CA GLY A 10 -10.20 12.44 10.13
C GLY A 10 -10.61 11.03 10.55
N ARG A 11 -11.13 10.20 9.65
CA ARG A 11 -11.77 8.91 10.02
C ARG A 11 -11.25 7.68 9.28
N TRP A 12 -10.64 7.87 8.12
CA TRP A 12 -10.31 6.76 7.23
C TRP A 12 -9.35 5.74 7.86
N VAL A 13 -8.41 6.17 8.72
CA VAL A 13 -7.46 5.27 9.40
C VAL A 13 -8.19 4.34 10.37
N ALA A 14 -9.10 4.89 11.18
CA ALA A 14 -9.93 4.08 12.08
C ALA A 14 -10.84 3.14 11.28
N ALA A 15 -11.45 3.64 10.20
CA ALA A 15 -12.26 2.82 9.30
C ALA A 15 -11.45 1.67 8.67
N ALA A 16 -10.21 1.91 8.27
CA ALA A 16 -9.29 0.88 7.78
C ALA A 16 -9.05 -0.18 8.86
N GLY A 17 -8.79 0.22 10.12
CA GLY A 17 -8.62 -0.72 11.22
C GLY A 17 -9.85 -1.59 11.49
N PHE A 18 -11.05 -1.00 11.54
CA PHE A 18 -12.29 -1.76 11.71
C PHE A 18 -12.56 -2.70 10.53
N MET A 19 -12.33 -2.23 9.29
CA MET A 19 -12.50 -3.05 8.10
C MET A 19 -11.50 -4.20 8.06
N ALA A 20 -10.24 -3.96 8.44
CA ALA A 20 -9.23 -5.01 8.56
C ALA A 20 -9.68 -6.10 9.54
N ALA A 21 -10.18 -5.71 10.73
CA ALA A 21 -10.69 -6.65 11.71
C ALA A 21 -11.87 -7.48 11.18
N ALA A 22 -12.83 -6.83 10.50
CA ALA A 22 -13.97 -7.51 9.90
C ALA A 22 -13.54 -8.51 8.81
N LEU A 23 -12.62 -8.10 7.91
CA LEU A 23 -12.09 -8.96 6.85
C LEU A 23 -11.25 -10.12 7.38
N LEU A 24 -10.51 -9.92 8.47
CA LEU A 24 -9.77 -10.99 9.13
C LEU A 24 -10.70 -11.97 9.86
N ALA A 25 -11.81 -11.49 10.43
CA ALA A 25 -12.79 -12.35 11.10
C ALA A 25 -13.49 -13.33 10.14
N ILE A 26 -13.63 -12.98 8.86
CA ILE A 26 -14.20 -13.89 7.84
C ILE A 26 -13.17 -14.87 7.24
N LEU A 27 -11.88 -14.73 7.58
CA LEU A 27 -10.81 -15.55 7.01
C LEU A 27 -11.04 -17.06 7.16
N PRO A 28 -11.51 -17.61 8.30
CA PRO A 28 -11.75 -19.05 8.42
C PRO A 28 -12.77 -19.58 7.41
N LEU A 29 -13.80 -18.78 7.11
CA LEU A 29 -14.83 -19.14 6.14
C LEU A 29 -14.27 -19.16 4.71
N LEU A 30 -13.43 -18.18 4.36
CA LEU A 30 -12.76 -18.12 3.06
C LEU A 30 -11.75 -19.26 2.91
N HIS A 31 -10.97 -19.55 3.94
CA HIS A 31 -10.01 -20.65 3.92
C HIS A 31 -10.70 -22.02 3.75
N ALA A 32 -11.88 -22.20 4.32
CA ALA A 32 -12.67 -23.42 4.12
C ALA A 32 -13.25 -23.55 2.68
N SER A 33 -13.38 -22.44 1.95
CA SER A 33 -14.12 -22.40 0.68
C SER A 33 -13.25 -22.23 -0.57
N TYR A 34 -12.02 -21.71 -0.42
CA TYR A 34 -11.17 -21.33 -1.54
C TYR A 34 -9.75 -21.90 -1.43
N ALA A 35 -9.12 -22.08 -2.58
CA ALA A 35 -7.72 -22.48 -2.65
C ALA A 35 -6.81 -21.43 -2.01
N LEU A 36 -5.72 -21.89 -1.39
CA LEU A 36 -4.77 -21.06 -0.65
C LEU A 36 -4.32 -19.78 -1.39
N PRO A 37 -4.01 -19.78 -2.70
CA PRO A 37 -3.58 -18.55 -3.38
C PRO A 37 -4.64 -17.44 -3.36
N LEU A 38 -5.92 -17.78 -3.50
CA LEU A 38 -7.01 -16.79 -3.42
C LEU A 38 -7.19 -16.27 -2.00
N VAL A 39 -7.04 -17.14 -0.99
CA VAL A 39 -7.10 -16.77 0.43
C VAL A 39 -5.96 -15.80 0.77
N LEU A 40 -4.74 -16.07 0.31
CA LEU A 40 -3.60 -15.20 0.52
C LEU A 40 -3.72 -13.88 -0.25
N LEU A 41 -4.23 -13.89 -1.49
CA LEU A 41 -4.54 -12.67 -2.24
C LEU A 41 -5.59 -11.83 -1.51
N PHE A 42 -6.64 -12.45 -0.97
CA PHE A 42 -7.63 -11.76 -0.15
C PHE A 42 -6.99 -11.04 1.04
N LEU A 43 -6.01 -11.66 1.71
CA LEU A 43 -5.30 -11.09 2.85
C LEU A 43 -4.49 -9.83 2.54
N HIS A 44 -4.24 -9.49 1.27
CA HIS A 44 -3.51 -8.27 0.93
C HIS A 44 -4.31 -7.02 1.30
N SER A 45 -5.64 -7.06 1.16
CA SER A 45 -6.52 -5.95 1.56
C SER A 45 -6.46 -5.67 3.07
N PRO A 46 -6.80 -6.60 3.98
CA PRO A 46 -6.64 -6.36 5.41
C PRO A 46 -5.19 -6.16 5.83
N GLY A 47 -4.21 -6.79 5.15
CA GLY A 47 -2.78 -6.57 5.39
C GLY A 47 -2.37 -5.11 5.16
N TYR A 48 -2.78 -4.52 4.03
CA TYR A 48 -2.58 -3.09 3.78
C TYR A 48 -3.33 -2.20 4.76
N MET A 49 -4.55 -2.55 5.16
CA MET A 49 -5.30 -1.77 6.14
C MET A 49 -4.62 -1.75 7.52
N VAL A 50 -4.05 -2.87 7.97
CA VAL A 50 -3.24 -2.93 9.19
C VAL A 50 -1.98 -2.07 9.06
N HIS A 51 -1.28 -2.16 7.93
CA HIS A 51 -0.15 -1.29 7.63
C HIS A 51 -0.52 0.19 7.63
N GLN A 52 -1.65 0.56 7.02
CA GLN A 52 -2.16 1.93 6.97
C GLN A 52 -2.49 2.47 8.38
N VAL A 53 -2.95 1.63 9.30
CA VAL A 53 -3.11 2.03 10.71
C VAL A 53 -1.78 2.37 11.36
N GLU A 54 -0.76 1.53 11.19
CA GLU A 54 0.60 1.84 11.66
C GLU A 54 1.15 3.11 10.99
N GLU A 55 1.01 3.21 9.69
CA GLU A 55 1.63 4.27 8.89
C GLU A 55 0.98 5.64 9.14
N HIS A 56 -0.36 5.69 9.24
CA HIS A 56 -1.10 6.94 9.14
C HIS A 56 -1.82 7.40 10.41
N THR A 57 -1.85 6.60 11.50
CA THR A 57 -2.35 7.09 12.79
C THR A 57 -1.58 8.35 13.20
N GLY A 58 -2.30 9.43 13.49
CA GLY A 58 -1.69 10.73 13.84
C GLY A 58 -0.85 11.36 12.72
N ASP A 59 -1.20 11.09 11.46
CA ASP A 59 -0.54 11.66 10.26
C ASP A 59 0.98 11.38 10.22
N ARG A 60 1.40 10.27 10.83
CA ARG A 60 2.81 9.93 11.07
C ARG A 60 3.63 9.88 9.78
N PHE A 61 3.17 9.13 8.78
CA PHE A 61 3.93 8.95 7.54
C PHE A 61 4.08 10.23 6.73
N ARG A 62 3.01 11.00 6.53
CA ARG A 62 3.08 12.27 5.80
C ARG A 62 4.04 13.24 6.47
N ARG A 63 4.01 13.33 7.80
CA ARG A 63 4.97 14.13 8.57
C ARG A 63 6.39 13.61 8.41
N PHE A 64 6.61 12.30 8.50
CA PHE A 64 7.91 11.68 8.29
C PHE A 64 8.47 12.00 6.90
N VAL A 65 7.70 11.78 5.84
CA VAL A 65 8.10 12.07 4.46
C VAL A 65 8.44 13.55 4.29
N ASN A 66 7.54 14.45 4.69
CA ASN A 66 7.76 15.89 4.51
C ASN A 66 8.97 16.38 5.31
N GLN A 67 9.13 15.95 6.56
CA GLN A 67 10.20 16.43 7.44
C GLN A 67 11.55 15.76 7.17
N ARG A 68 11.59 14.43 7.07
CA ARG A 68 12.85 13.67 6.99
C ARG A 68 13.32 13.42 5.57
N ILE A 69 12.42 13.22 4.62
CA ILE A 69 12.78 12.96 3.22
C ILE A 69 12.90 14.27 2.44
N PHE A 70 11.95 15.18 2.62
CA PHE A 70 11.89 16.42 1.84
C PHE A 70 12.31 17.69 2.60
N GLY A 71 12.86 17.55 3.80
CA GLY A 71 13.50 18.65 4.54
C GLY A 71 12.51 19.73 4.99
N GLY A 72 11.32 19.34 5.43
CA GLY A 72 10.27 20.24 5.92
C GLY A 72 9.29 20.73 4.85
N ARG A 73 9.56 20.47 3.57
CA ARG A 73 8.66 20.88 2.48
C ARG A 73 7.36 20.08 2.48
N ASP A 74 6.25 20.75 2.17
CA ASP A 74 4.94 20.09 1.97
C ASP A 74 4.89 19.33 0.63
N ALA A 75 5.63 18.22 0.57
CA ALA A 75 5.74 17.34 -0.58
C ALA A 75 4.49 16.45 -0.70
N LEU A 76 4.19 15.67 0.33
CA LEU A 76 3.06 14.75 0.36
C LEU A 76 1.82 15.43 0.97
N SER A 77 0.73 15.49 0.20
CA SER A 77 -0.52 16.14 0.61
C SER A 77 -1.48 15.16 1.28
N VAL A 78 -2.42 15.68 2.09
CA VAL A 78 -3.52 14.87 2.64
C VAL A 78 -4.37 14.25 1.51
N THR A 79 -4.59 14.98 0.42
CA THR A 79 -5.34 14.44 -0.74
C THR A 79 -4.61 13.25 -1.35
N ALA A 80 -3.29 13.37 -1.56
CA ALA A 80 -2.48 12.30 -2.12
C ALA A 80 -2.53 11.06 -1.23
N VAL A 81 -2.39 11.23 0.09
CA VAL A 81 -2.54 10.12 1.06
C VAL A 81 -3.89 9.42 0.91
N LEU A 82 -5.00 10.16 0.82
CA LEU A 82 -6.33 9.56 0.66
C LEU A 82 -6.49 8.83 -0.67
N VAL A 83 -6.04 9.41 -1.78
CA VAL A 83 -6.16 8.83 -3.13
C VAL A 83 -5.29 7.58 -3.27
N ILE A 84 -4.05 7.62 -2.78
CA ILE A 84 -3.15 6.48 -2.84
C ILE A 84 -3.72 5.32 -2.01
N ASN A 85 -4.20 5.59 -0.80
CA ASN A 85 -4.60 4.52 0.11
C ASN A 85 -5.98 3.95 -0.17
N LEU A 86 -6.97 4.79 -0.49
CA LEU A 86 -8.34 4.34 -0.64
C LEU A 86 -8.59 3.75 -2.05
N PRO A 87 -8.69 4.53 -3.14
CA PRO A 87 -8.97 3.95 -4.44
C PRO A 87 -7.78 3.20 -5.05
N VAL A 88 -6.53 3.66 -4.89
CA VAL A 88 -5.40 3.01 -5.57
C VAL A 88 -5.04 1.70 -4.88
N VAL A 89 -4.69 1.70 -3.59
CA VAL A 89 -4.29 0.46 -2.89
C VAL A 89 -5.47 -0.50 -2.71
N TRP A 90 -6.62 -0.05 -2.18
CA TRP A 90 -7.74 -0.99 -1.97
C TRP A 90 -8.35 -1.45 -3.30
N GLY A 91 -8.46 -0.56 -4.28
CA GLY A 91 -8.94 -0.90 -5.62
C GLY A 91 -8.01 -1.87 -6.33
N LEU A 92 -6.69 -1.70 -6.24
CA LEU A 92 -5.72 -2.63 -6.84
C LEU A 92 -5.82 -4.02 -6.22
N ASN A 93 -5.87 -4.13 -4.90
CA ASN A 93 -5.97 -5.43 -4.23
C ASN A 93 -7.29 -6.12 -4.56
N LEU A 94 -8.40 -5.37 -4.60
CA LEU A 94 -9.69 -5.89 -5.00
C LEU A 94 -9.68 -6.37 -6.45
N ALA A 95 -9.14 -5.57 -7.37
CA ALA A 95 -9.02 -5.92 -8.78
C ALA A 95 -8.13 -7.15 -8.98
N ALA A 96 -7.01 -7.24 -8.26
CA ALA A 96 -6.11 -8.40 -8.30
C ALA A 96 -6.80 -9.68 -7.79
N LEU A 97 -7.57 -9.59 -6.70
CA LEU A 97 -8.35 -10.71 -6.17
C LEU A 97 -9.39 -11.19 -7.20
N TYR A 98 -10.15 -10.28 -7.80
CA TYR A 98 -11.14 -10.65 -8.82
C TYR A 98 -10.49 -11.17 -10.11
N ALA A 99 -9.40 -10.58 -10.56
CA ALA A 99 -8.65 -11.06 -11.70
C ALA A 99 -8.13 -12.49 -11.47
N ALA A 100 -7.62 -12.77 -10.27
CA ALA A 100 -7.22 -14.11 -9.89
C ALA A 100 -8.40 -15.10 -9.82
N PHE A 101 -9.53 -14.67 -9.29
CA PHE A 101 -10.74 -15.48 -9.21
C PHE A 101 -11.31 -15.83 -10.59
N LEU A 102 -11.32 -14.87 -11.52
CA LEU A 102 -11.93 -15.03 -12.85
C LEU A 102 -11.00 -15.68 -13.88
N TRP A 103 -9.69 -15.39 -13.81
CA TRP A 103 -8.73 -15.76 -14.87
C TRP A 103 -7.57 -16.63 -14.37
N GLY A 104 -7.50 -16.91 -13.07
CA GLY A 104 -6.50 -17.76 -12.44
C GLY A 104 -5.46 -17.00 -11.63
N ALA A 105 -4.87 -17.68 -10.65
CA ALA A 105 -4.06 -17.07 -9.59
C ALA A 105 -2.92 -16.15 -10.06
N GLY A 106 -2.30 -16.45 -11.22
CA GLY A 106 -1.23 -15.63 -11.80
C GLY A 106 -1.66 -14.18 -12.10
N PHE A 107 -2.93 -13.94 -12.44
CA PHE A 107 -3.46 -12.59 -12.71
C PHE A 107 -3.54 -11.71 -11.44
N GLY A 108 -3.45 -12.31 -10.25
CA GLY A 108 -3.43 -11.59 -8.98
C GLY A 108 -2.04 -11.11 -8.55
N LEU A 109 -0.96 -11.48 -9.26
CA LEU A 109 0.42 -11.26 -8.81
C LEU A 109 0.79 -9.79 -8.55
N VAL A 110 0.08 -8.83 -9.14
CA VAL A 110 0.34 -7.40 -8.87
C VAL A 110 0.18 -7.06 -7.38
N ALA A 111 -0.76 -7.70 -6.66
CA ALA A 111 -0.97 -7.43 -5.24
C ALA A 111 0.26 -7.76 -4.37
N PRO A 112 0.82 -8.99 -4.39
CA PRO A 112 2.02 -9.28 -3.62
C PRO A 112 3.26 -8.53 -4.09
N TYR A 113 3.42 -8.25 -5.39
CA TYR A 113 4.56 -7.45 -5.85
C TYR A 113 4.48 -5.98 -5.41
N ALA A 114 3.29 -5.37 -5.44
CA ALA A 114 3.09 -4.02 -4.94
C ALA A 114 3.31 -3.94 -3.43
N MET A 115 2.79 -4.89 -2.66
CA MET A 115 2.99 -4.99 -1.22
C MET A 115 4.47 -5.22 -0.86
N LEU A 116 5.15 -6.13 -1.57
CA LEU A 116 6.56 -6.42 -1.37
C LEU A 116 7.43 -5.19 -1.66
N LEU A 117 7.19 -4.52 -2.79
CA LEU A 117 7.92 -3.30 -3.14
C LEU A 117 7.71 -2.22 -2.08
N ASN A 118 6.48 -2.04 -1.59
CA ASN A 118 6.22 -1.09 -0.51
C ASN A 118 6.95 -1.49 0.79
N GLY A 119 6.90 -2.77 1.19
CA GLY A 119 7.64 -3.23 2.36
C GLY A 119 9.15 -2.98 2.26
N ILE A 120 9.73 -3.20 1.07
CA ILE A 120 11.15 -2.94 0.81
C ILE A 120 11.48 -1.44 0.93
N THR A 121 10.62 -0.52 0.45
CA THR A 121 10.90 0.92 0.55
C THR A 121 10.94 1.39 2.01
N HIS A 122 10.06 0.90 2.87
CA HIS A 122 10.08 1.20 4.31
C HIS A 122 11.33 0.64 5.00
N ILE A 123 11.73 -0.59 4.68
CA ILE A 123 12.96 -1.19 5.24
C ILE A 123 14.19 -0.42 4.76
N ALA A 124 14.27 -0.10 3.47
CA ALA A 124 15.37 0.69 2.91
C ALA A 124 15.44 2.08 3.55
N ALA A 125 14.30 2.74 3.78
CA ALA A 125 14.23 4.01 4.50
C ALA A 125 14.75 3.87 5.94
N ALA A 126 14.38 2.80 6.65
CA ALA A 126 14.85 2.55 8.00
C ALA A 126 16.38 2.40 8.05
N LEU A 127 16.95 1.66 7.11
CA LEU A 127 18.41 1.50 6.99
C LEU A 127 19.09 2.83 6.64
N ARG A 128 18.54 3.58 5.67
CA ARG A 128 19.09 4.85 5.21
C ARG A 128 19.08 5.95 6.27
N PHE A 129 18.01 6.02 7.06
CA PHE A 129 17.85 7.01 8.14
C PHE A 129 18.27 6.47 9.51
N ARG A 130 18.72 5.21 9.58
CA ARG A 130 19.14 4.52 10.81
C ARG A 130 18.12 4.65 11.94
N GLY A 131 16.85 4.47 11.62
CA GLY A 131 15.78 4.70 12.57
C GLY A 131 14.43 4.17 12.10
N TYR A 132 13.50 4.10 13.04
CA TYR A 132 12.13 3.70 12.74
C TYR A 132 11.45 4.72 11.82
N ASN A 133 10.69 4.22 10.84
CA ASN A 133 9.76 5.01 10.06
C ASN A 133 8.35 4.39 10.13
N PRO A 134 7.29 5.19 10.03
CA PRO A 134 5.92 4.69 10.07
C PRO A 134 5.69 3.65 8.96
N GLY A 135 5.21 2.47 9.33
CA GLY A 135 5.01 1.34 8.41
C GLY A 135 6.12 0.29 8.44
N LEU A 136 7.24 0.54 9.14
CA LEU A 136 8.34 -0.41 9.22
C LEU A 136 7.95 -1.73 9.90
N ALA A 137 7.18 -1.69 10.99
CA ALA A 137 6.89 -2.90 11.75
C ALA A 137 6.05 -3.87 10.89
N THR A 138 4.95 -3.38 10.31
CA THR A 138 4.09 -4.15 9.41
C THR A 138 4.77 -4.48 8.09
N SER A 139 5.76 -3.70 7.63
CA SER A 139 6.58 -4.09 6.48
C SER A 139 7.33 -5.40 6.75
N VAL A 140 7.88 -5.54 7.95
CA VAL A 140 8.63 -6.73 8.38
C VAL A 140 7.70 -7.89 8.76
N VAL A 141 6.67 -7.63 9.56
CA VAL A 141 5.85 -8.71 10.15
C VAL A 141 4.63 -9.10 9.32
N VAL A 142 4.20 -8.26 8.37
CA VAL A 142 3.03 -8.53 7.50
C VAL A 142 3.44 -8.56 6.04
N PHE A 143 3.95 -7.46 5.48
CA PHE A 143 4.12 -7.32 4.02
C PHE A 143 5.13 -8.31 3.46
N LEU A 144 6.33 -8.39 4.05
CA LEU A 144 7.34 -9.36 3.61
C LEU A 144 6.82 -10.80 3.65
N PRO A 145 6.37 -11.34 4.80
CA PRO A 145 5.95 -12.73 4.85
C PRO A 145 4.72 -13.00 3.98
N LEU A 146 3.71 -12.13 3.99
CA LEU A 146 2.50 -12.33 3.20
C LEU A 146 2.79 -12.30 1.69
N SER A 147 3.57 -11.34 1.22
CA SER A 147 3.89 -11.22 -0.20
C SER A 147 4.66 -12.44 -0.69
N LEU A 148 5.69 -12.85 0.04
CA LEU A 148 6.51 -14.01 -0.32
C LEU A 148 5.71 -15.31 -0.28
N ALA A 149 4.92 -15.53 0.78
CA ALA A 149 4.05 -16.69 0.90
C ALA A 149 3.04 -16.76 -0.26
N THR A 150 2.51 -15.62 -0.68
CA THR A 150 1.54 -15.56 -1.79
C THR A 150 2.18 -15.86 -3.13
N ILE A 151 3.35 -15.28 -3.40
CA ILE A 151 4.11 -15.56 -4.64
C ILE A 151 4.43 -17.06 -4.72
N VAL A 152 4.88 -17.67 -3.61
CA VAL A 152 5.16 -19.11 -3.54
C VAL A 152 3.90 -19.94 -3.73
N ALA A 153 2.78 -19.57 -3.08
CA ALA A 153 1.53 -20.31 -3.14
C ALA A 153 0.87 -20.25 -4.53
N ILE A 154 0.97 -19.12 -5.24
CA ILE A 154 0.51 -19.01 -6.63
C ILE A 154 1.20 -20.04 -7.53
N GLY A 155 2.40 -20.48 -7.16
CA GLY A 155 3.10 -21.59 -7.80
C GLY A 155 3.70 -21.21 -9.16
N PRO A 156 4.11 -22.20 -9.97
CA PRO A 156 4.77 -21.95 -11.24
C PRO A 156 3.78 -21.36 -12.25
N VAL A 157 3.96 -20.08 -12.56
CA VAL A 157 3.32 -19.41 -13.69
C VAL A 157 4.39 -18.94 -14.67
N GLY A 158 3.99 -18.64 -15.91
CA GLY A 158 4.93 -18.12 -16.91
C GLY A 158 5.63 -16.85 -16.41
N ILE A 159 6.93 -16.71 -16.65
CA ILE A 159 7.76 -15.58 -16.20
C ILE A 159 7.17 -14.22 -16.59
N GLY A 160 6.43 -14.15 -17.70
CA GLY A 160 5.72 -12.95 -18.13
C GLY A 160 4.74 -12.39 -17.09
N PHE A 161 4.09 -13.24 -16.29
CA PHE A 161 3.20 -12.77 -15.21
C PHE A 161 3.97 -12.07 -14.09
N HIS A 162 5.11 -12.63 -13.67
CA HIS A 162 5.97 -12.02 -12.66
C HIS A 162 6.54 -10.68 -13.14
N LEU A 163 7.02 -10.63 -14.39
CA LEU A 163 7.56 -9.41 -14.98
C LEU A 163 6.48 -8.33 -15.15
N ALA A 164 5.28 -8.70 -15.60
CA ALA A 164 4.16 -7.76 -15.72
C ALA A 164 3.73 -7.22 -14.35
N ALA A 165 3.60 -8.08 -13.35
CA ALA A 165 3.21 -7.69 -12.00
C ALA A 165 4.26 -6.79 -11.32
N LEU A 166 5.54 -7.16 -11.41
CA LEU A 166 6.64 -6.33 -10.90
C LEU A 166 6.71 -4.99 -11.64
N GLY A 167 6.61 -5.01 -12.97
CA GLY A 167 6.60 -3.81 -13.79
C GLY A 167 5.47 -2.86 -13.40
N LEU A 168 4.26 -3.38 -13.22
CA LEU A 168 3.11 -2.60 -12.77
C LEU A 168 3.32 -2.04 -11.35
N ALA A 169 3.84 -2.83 -10.42
CA ALA A 169 4.18 -2.37 -9.07
C ALA A 169 5.20 -1.22 -9.10
N VAL A 170 6.26 -1.33 -9.91
CA VAL A 170 7.28 -0.28 -10.09
C VAL A 170 6.68 0.98 -10.71
N VAL A 171 5.86 0.85 -11.75
CA VAL A 171 5.18 1.99 -12.39
C VAL A 171 4.29 2.72 -11.39
N LEU A 172 3.50 2.00 -10.59
CA LEU A 172 2.63 2.60 -9.58
C LEU A 172 3.41 3.42 -8.55
N HIS A 173 4.51 2.87 -8.01
CA HIS A 173 5.36 3.60 -7.07
C HIS A 173 6.06 4.80 -7.75
N GLY A 174 6.48 4.63 -9.01
CA GLY A 174 7.04 5.70 -9.83
C GLY A 174 6.07 6.85 -10.04
N LEU A 175 4.78 6.56 -10.29
CA LEU A 175 3.74 7.58 -10.42
C LEU A 175 3.50 8.35 -9.11
N ILE A 176 3.54 7.67 -7.97
CA ILE A 176 3.46 8.33 -6.65
C ILE A 176 4.63 9.29 -6.45
N ILE A 177 5.86 8.84 -6.74
CA ILE A 177 7.06 9.69 -6.65
C ILE A 177 6.95 10.87 -7.62
N ALA A 178 6.51 10.64 -8.85
CA ALA A 178 6.33 11.68 -9.84
C ALA A 178 5.32 12.75 -9.39
N ASP A 179 4.16 12.37 -8.84
CA ASP A 179 3.19 13.34 -8.31
C ASP A 179 3.80 14.21 -7.20
N VAL A 180 4.54 13.60 -6.27
CA VAL A 180 5.24 14.32 -5.20
C VAL A 180 6.26 15.30 -5.77
N LEU A 181 7.09 14.88 -6.72
CA LEU A 181 8.09 15.74 -7.36
C LEU A 181 7.45 16.89 -8.15
N LEU A 182 6.38 16.61 -8.89
CA LEU A 182 5.62 17.63 -9.63
C LEU A 182 4.95 18.62 -8.68
N ARG A 183 4.47 18.17 -7.51
CA ARG A 183 3.92 19.06 -6.48
C ARG A 183 4.99 19.99 -5.92
N LEU A 184 6.19 19.47 -5.62
CA LEU A 184 7.30 20.30 -5.16
C LEU A 184 7.68 21.38 -6.17
N ARG A 185 7.74 21.05 -7.46
CA ARG A 185 8.02 22.02 -8.54
C ARG A 185 6.95 23.11 -8.61
N ARG A 186 5.67 22.75 -8.50
CA ARG A 186 4.55 23.70 -8.46
C ARG A 186 4.62 24.65 -7.27
N ASN A 187 4.89 24.13 -6.07
CA ASN A 187 5.02 24.96 -4.87
C ASN A 187 6.18 25.96 -4.99
N ALA A 188 7.33 25.50 -5.51
CA ALA A 188 8.49 26.38 -5.75
C ALA A 188 8.18 27.50 -6.76
N ALA A 189 7.48 27.19 -7.85
CA ALA A 189 7.06 28.18 -8.84
C ALA A 189 6.06 29.20 -8.28
N GLN A 190 5.33 28.86 -7.22
CA GLN A 190 4.35 29.73 -6.55
C GLN A 190 4.96 30.54 -5.39
N GLY A 191 6.27 30.47 -5.17
CA GLY A 191 6.93 31.15 -4.03
C GLY A 191 6.56 30.57 -2.66
N LEU A 192 5.95 29.37 -2.62
CA LEU A 192 5.67 28.65 -1.39
C LEU A 192 6.93 27.86 -0.99
N THR A 193 7.94 28.57 -0.47
CA THR A 193 9.10 27.97 0.21
C THR A 193 8.77 27.67 1.68
N PRO A 194 9.39 26.66 2.30
CA PRO A 194 9.05 26.20 3.66
C PRO A 194 9.14 27.30 4.72
#